data_AF-A0A2V7W671-F1
#
_entry.id   AF-A0A2V7W671-F1
#
_cell.length_a   1.000
_cell.length_b   1.000
_cell.length_c   1.000
_cell.angle_alpha   90.00
_cell.angle_beta   90.00
_cell.angle_gamma   90.00
#
_symmetry.space_group_name_H-M   'P 1'
#
loop_
_entity.id
_entity.type
_entity.pdbx_description
1 polymer ?
#
loop_
_entity_poly.entity_id
_entity_poly.type
_entity_poly.pdbx_seq_one_letter_code
_entity_poly.pdbx_strand_id
1 'polypeptide(L)'
;MLLWTAAAAPPLLKAAPKAPQSKVTLDVKDADVRDVLQSLKAQCAVKNMIIDKEVPASSATFYLRDVPCETAFTVVFHTFSLAAAPIENSVLRVSPSR
;
A
#
# COMPACT_ATOMS: atom_id res chain seq x y z
N MET A 1 3.09 7.73 57.45
CA MET A 1 3.30 8.30 56.09
C MET A 1 3.63 7.15 55.15
N LEU A 2 2.64 6.61 54.44
CA LEU A 2 2.85 5.66 53.35
C LEU A 2 2.41 6.39 52.07
N LEU A 3 3.39 6.82 51.28
CA LEU A 3 3.17 7.48 50.00
C LEU A 3 2.73 6.43 48.98
N TRP A 4 1.47 6.50 48.57
CA TRP A 4 0.95 5.76 47.43
C TRP A 4 1.52 6.39 46.16
N THR A 5 2.35 5.68 45.41
CA THR A 5 2.68 6.05 44.03
C THR A 5 1.58 5.52 43.12
N ALA A 6 0.66 6.40 42.72
CA ALA A 6 -0.30 6.13 41.67
C ALA A 6 0.44 5.98 40.33
N ALA A 7 0.35 4.80 39.71
CA ALA A 7 0.82 4.58 38.35
C ALA A 7 -0.15 5.28 37.37
N ALA A 8 0.32 6.31 36.69
CA ALA A 8 -0.41 6.97 35.62
C ALA A 8 -0.51 6.04 34.40
N ALA A 9 -1.73 5.70 34.00
CA ALA A 9 -1.99 4.96 32.77
C ALA A 9 -1.61 5.81 31.54
N PRO A 10 -0.96 5.23 30.50
CA PRO A 10 -0.67 5.97 29.29
C PRO A 10 -1.98 6.33 28.56
N PRO A 11 -2.08 7.55 28.00
CA PRO A 11 -3.25 7.95 27.24
C PRO A 11 -3.36 7.05 26.00
N LEU A 12 -4.50 6.38 25.86
CA LEU A 12 -4.89 5.68 24.64
C LEU A 12 -4.92 6.72 23.50
N LEU A 13 -3.93 6.66 22.62
CA LEU A 13 -3.92 7.39 21.35
C LEU A 13 -5.23 7.07 20.61
N LYS A 14 -6.17 8.02 20.65
CA LYS A 14 -7.36 7.99 19.81
C LYS A 14 -6.89 7.87 18.36
N ALA A 15 -7.20 6.74 17.73
CA ALA A 15 -6.94 6.53 16.31
C ALA A 15 -7.49 7.73 15.53
N ALA A 16 -6.60 8.48 14.89
CA ALA A 16 -6.99 9.61 14.06
C ALA A 16 -7.95 9.11 12.95
N PRO A 17 -8.98 9.88 12.56
CA PRO A 17 -9.83 9.51 11.46
C PRO A 17 -8.97 9.37 10.20
N LYS A 18 -8.87 8.14 9.69
CA LYS A 18 -8.15 7.82 8.46
C LYS A 18 -8.76 8.68 7.35
N ALA A 19 -7.95 9.54 6.74
CA ALA A 19 -8.37 10.48 5.69
C ALA A 19 -9.21 9.75 4.62
N PRO A 20 -10.15 10.43 3.92
CA PRO A 20 -10.98 9.81 2.90
C PRO A 20 -10.10 9.05 1.90
N GLN A 21 -10.18 7.73 1.97
CA GLN A 21 -9.34 6.85 1.19
C GLN A 21 -9.87 6.85 -0.23
N SER A 22 -9.05 7.27 -1.20
CA SER A 22 -9.35 7.04 -2.61
C SER A 22 -9.67 5.57 -2.82
N LYS A 23 -10.79 5.30 -3.48
CA LYS A 23 -11.21 3.95 -3.82
C LYS A 23 -10.89 3.66 -5.27
N VAL A 24 -10.60 2.41 -5.56
CA VAL A 24 -10.20 1.92 -6.87
C VAL A 24 -11.12 0.80 -7.31
N THR A 25 -11.44 0.77 -8.60
CA THR A 25 -12.13 -0.35 -9.23
C THR A 25 -11.24 -0.84 -10.37
N LEU A 26 -10.85 -2.10 -10.31
CA LEU A 26 -9.94 -2.72 -11.26
C LEU A 26 -10.53 -4.06 -11.69
N ASP A 27 -10.83 -4.19 -12.98
CA ASP A 27 -11.23 -5.43 -13.63
C ASP A 27 -10.20 -5.72 -14.70
N VAL A 28 -9.29 -6.65 -14.41
CA VAL A 28 -8.22 -7.03 -15.32
C VAL A 28 -8.03 -8.54 -15.29
N LYS A 29 -7.86 -9.13 -16.47
CA LYS A 29 -7.63 -10.56 -16.63
C LYS A 29 -6.26 -10.78 -17.25
N ASP A 30 -5.46 -11.62 -16.60
CA ASP A 30 -4.10 -11.97 -17.05
C ASP A 30 -3.25 -10.73 -17.41
N ALA A 31 -3.33 -9.68 -16.59
CA ALA A 31 -2.63 -8.44 -16.85
C ALA A 31 -1.24 -8.46 -16.23
N ASP A 32 -0.25 -7.89 -16.93
CA ASP A 32 1.12 -7.76 -16.44
C ASP A 32 1.19 -6.89 -15.17
N VAL A 33 2.05 -7.27 -14.25
CA VAL A 33 2.26 -6.55 -12.98
C VAL A 33 2.55 -5.06 -13.19
N ARG A 34 3.28 -4.68 -14.24
CA ARG A 34 3.60 -3.27 -14.53
C ARG A 34 2.35 -2.52 -14.98
N ASP A 35 1.50 -3.13 -15.79
CA ASP A 35 0.24 -2.54 -16.22
C ASP A 35 -0.74 -2.38 -15.05
N VAL A 36 -0.82 -3.40 -14.18
CA VAL A 36 -1.61 -3.35 -12.95
C VAL A 36 -1.14 -2.22 -12.03
N LEU A 37 0.17 -2.12 -11.78
CA LEU A 37 0.75 -1.06 -10.95
C LEU A 37 0.56 0.32 -11.54
N GLN A 38 0.68 0.48 -12.87
CA GLN A 38 0.41 1.76 -13.55
C GLN A 38 -1.05 2.16 -13.46
N SER A 39 -1.98 1.21 -13.59
CA SER A 39 -3.41 1.47 -13.42
C SER A 39 -3.73 1.92 -11.99
N LEU A 40 -3.19 1.23 -10.98
CA LEU A 40 -3.32 1.65 -9.59
C LEU A 40 -2.70 3.03 -9.33
N LYS A 41 -1.52 3.30 -9.91
CA LYS A 41 -0.84 4.60 -9.80
C LYS A 41 -1.73 5.74 -10.31
N ALA A 42 -2.37 5.54 -11.46
CA ALA A 42 -3.26 6.53 -12.08
C ALA A 42 -4.53 6.77 -11.26
N GLN A 43 -5.18 5.70 -10.79
CA GLN A 43 -6.44 5.81 -10.05
C GLN A 43 -6.26 6.30 -8.61
N CYS A 44 -5.14 5.93 -7.97
CA CYS A 44 -4.83 6.29 -6.58
C CYS A 44 -3.99 7.56 -6.44
N ALA A 45 -3.76 8.29 -7.54
CA ALA A 45 -2.99 9.54 -7.59
C ALA A 45 -1.56 9.45 -6.98
N VAL A 46 -0.91 8.30 -7.10
CA VAL A 46 0.46 8.09 -6.58
C VAL A 46 1.45 8.66 -7.60
N LYS A 47 1.90 9.91 -7.43
CA LYS A 47 2.77 10.56 -8.42
C LYS A 47 4.19 9.97 -8.45
N ASN A 48 4.75 9.68 -7.29
CA ASN A 48 6.17 9.32 -7.13
C ASN A 48 6.34 7.83 -6.84
N MET A 49 6.06 6.97 -7.83
CA MET A 49 6.34 5.53 -7.75
C MET A 49 7.25 5.11 -8.90
N ILE A 50 8.31 4.39 -8.57
CA ILE A 50 9.25 3.75 -9.50
C ILE A 50 9.16 2.24 -9.33
N ILE A 51 8.96 1.53 -10.43
CA ILE A 51 8.96 0.06 -10.48
C ILE A 51 10.37 -0.38 -10.85
N ASP A 52 10.98 -1.22 -10.03
CA ASP A 52 12.32 -1.71 -10.27
C ASP A 52 12.39 -2.62 -11.51
N LYS A 53 13.56 -2.66 -12.16
CA LYS A 53 13.80 -3.56 -13.30
C LYS A 53 13.79 -5.02 -12.88
N GLU A 54 14.09 -5.31 -11.62
CA GLU A 54 14.11 -6.66 -11.04
C GLU A 54 12.72 -7.25 -10.80
N VAL A 55 11.66 -6.44 -10.95
CA VAL A 55 10.28 -6.95 -10.88
C VAL A 55 10.05 -7.94 -12.04
N PRO A 56 9.72 -9.21 -11.74
CA PRO A 56 9.53 -10.23 -12.75
C PRO A 56 8.34 -9.91 -13.66
N ALA A 57 8.43 -10.30 -14.93
CA ALA A 57 7.30 -10.28 -15.84
C ALA A 57 6.31 -11.38 -15.43
N SER A 58 5.29 -10.98 -14.67
CA SER A 58 4.27 -11.88 -14.13
C SER A 58 2.89 -11.28 -14.33
N SER A 59 1.93 -12.10 -14.74
CA SER A 59 0.55 -11.70 -14.92
C SER A 59 -0.34 -12.18 -13.76
N ALA A 60 -1.40 -11.43 -13.48
CA ALA A 60 -2.45 -11.88 -12.57
C ALA A 60 -3.82 -11.32 -12.98
N THR A 61 -4.87 -11.95 -12.48
CA THR A 61 -6.25 -11.50 -12.67
C THR A 61 -6.74 -10.85 -11.37
N PHE A 62 -7.23 -9.61 -11.46
CA PHE A 62 -7.79 -8.89 -10.33
C PHE A 62 -9.21 -8.45 -10.62
N TYR A 63 -10.07 -8.65 -9.63
CA TYR A 63 -11.42 -8.11 -9.60
C TYR A 63 -11.61 -7.33 -8.30
N LEU A 64 -11.34 -6.03 -8.34
CA LEU A 64 -11.47 -5.10 -7.23
C LEU A 64 -12.63 -4.16 -7.53
N ARG A 65 -13.61 -4.08 -6.62
CA ARG A 65 -14.71 -3.10 -6.71
C ARG A 65 -14.77 -2.26 -5.45
N ASP A 66 -14.72 -0.95 -5.60
CA ASP A 66 -14.83 0.01 -4.50
C ASP A 66 -13.81 -0.24 -3.37
N VAL A 67 -12.62 -0.73 -3.73
CA VAL A 67 -11.59 -1.12 -2.75
C VAL A 67 -10.73 0.09 -2.40
N PRO A 68 -10.41 0.35 -1.11
CA PRO A 68 -9.50 1.42 -0.77
C PRO A 68 -8.11 1.22 -1.39
N CYS A 69 -7.51 2.28 -1.89
CA CYS A 69 -6.21 2.24 -2.59
C CYS A 69 -5.12 1.53 -1.78
N GLU A 70 -5.02 1.80 -0.48
CA GLU A 70 -4.05 1.14 0.41
C GLU A 70 -4.25 -0.38 0.44
N THR A 71 -5.50 -0.83 0.50
CA THR A 71 -5.85 -2.26 0.46
C THR A 71 -5.55 -2.85 -0.92
N ALA A 72 -5.88 -2.14 -2.00
CA ALA A 72 -5.59 -2.59 -3.36
C ALA A 72 -4.07 -2.77 -3.60
N PHE A 73 -3.25 -1.80 -3.18
CA PHE A 73 -1.80 -1.93 -3.24
C PHE A 73 -1.29 -3.09 -2.40
N THR A 74 -1.81 -3.26 -1.18
CA THR A 74 -1.44 -4.39 -0.31
C THR A 74 -1.71 -5.73 -1.00
N VAL A 75 -2.90 -5.90 -1.59
CA VAL A 75 -3.28 -7.13 -2.31
C VAL A 75 -2.38 -7.36 -3.52
N VAL A 76 -2.14 -6.34 -4.34
CA VAL A 76 -1.28 -6.45 -5.52
C VAL A 76 0.17 -6.79 -5.14
N PHE A 77 0.73 -6.12 -4.13
CA PHE A 77 2.08 -6.40 -3.64
C PHE A 77 2.21 -7.82 -3.10
N HIS A 78 1.24 -8.30 -2.31
CA HIS A 78 1.25 -9.68 -1.83
C HIS A 78 1.15 -10.70 -2.96
N THR A 79 0.28 -10.44 -3.94
CA THR A 79 0.03 -11.36 -5.07
C THR A 79 1.29 -11.55 -5.91
N PHE A 80 2.03 -10.47 -6.16
CA PHE A 80 3.26 -10.49 -6.95
C PHE A 80 4.54 -10.65 -6.11
N SER A 81 4.43 -10.86 -4.80
CA SER A 81 5.56 -10.91 -3.87
C SER A 81 6.49 -9.69 -4.00
N LEU A 82 5.90 -8.49 -4.05
CA LEU A 82 6.58 -7.21 -4.13
C LEU A 82 6.57 -6.49 -2.78
N ALA A 83 7.56 -5.63 -2.58
CA ALA A 83 7.66 -4.71 -1.47
C ALA A 83 7.78 -3.27 -2.00
N ALA A 84 7.24 -2.33 -1.24
CA ALA A 84 7.36 -0.91 -1.51
C ALA A 84 8.14 -0.24 -0.37
N ALA A 85 9.26 0.40 -0.71
CA ALA A 85 10.08 1.11 0.26
C ALA A 85 10.24 2.59 -0.16
N PRO A 86 10.09 3.54 0.78
CA PRO A 86 10.44 4.93 0.50
C PRO A 86 11.97 5.05 0.36
N ILE A 87 12.42 5.78 -0.66
CA ILE A 87 13.83 6.15 -0.85
C ILE A 87 14.03 7.66 -0.62
N GLU A 88 15.29 8.09 -0.53
CA GLU A 88 15.66 9.51 -0.37
C GLU A 88 15.09 10.35 -1.52
N ASN A 89 14.06 11.18 -1.22
CA ASN A 89 13.27 12.06 -2.12
C ASN A 89 11.74 11.82 -2.14
N SER A 90 11.18 11.06 -1.19
CA SER A 90 9.73 10.76 -1.15
C SER A 90 9.23 10.00 -2.38
N VAL A 91 10.11 9.23 -3.02
CA VAL A 91 9.74 8.28 -4.07
C VAL A 91 9.53 6.91 -3.45
N LEU A 92 8.45 6.26 -3.87
CA LEU A 92 8.15 4.87 -3.53
C LEU A 92 8.82 3.97 -4.56
N ARG A 93 9.84 3.21 -4.14
CA ARG A 93 10.46 2.17 -4.98
C ARG A 93 9.72 0.86 -4.73
N VAL A 94 9.26 0.23 -5.81
CA VAL A 94 8.64 -1.10 -5.79
C VAL A 94 9.66 -2.10 -6.31
N SER A 95 10.03 -3.07 -5.49
CA SER A 95 10.99 -4.14 -5.81
C SER A 95 10.44 -5.51 -5.39
N PRO A 96 11.01 -6.62 -5.86
CA PRO A 96 10.70 -7.93 -5.29
C PRO A 96 10.92 -7.95 -3.77
N SER A 97 10.05 -8.64 -3.03
CA SER A 97 10.12 -8.81 -1.57
C SER A 97 11.00 -10.00 -1.14
N ARG A 98 11.65 -10.67 -2.09
CA ARG A 98 12.38 -11.93 -1.87
C ARG A 98 13.83 -11.68 -1.45
#